data_AF-A0AAU9Q219-F1
#
_entry.id   AF-A0AAU9Q219-F1
#
_cell.length_a   1.000
_cell.length_b   1.000
_cell.length_c   1.000
_cell.angle_alpha   90.00
_cell.angle_beta   90.00
_cell.angle_gamma   90.00
#
_symmetry.space_group_name_H-M   'P 1'
#
loop_
_entity.id
_entity.type
_entity.pdbx_description
1 polymer ?
#
loop_
_entity_poly.entity_id
_entity_poly.type
_entity_poly.pdbx_seq_one_letter_code
_entity_poly.pdbx_strand_id
1 'polypeptide(L)'
;MEIEVNKRKHISSEMRQSLLKKYSNQCCMCKVSGETVPLNISTILSLHSGGEISEDNLIVLCPNCHQLSDRTYLKESEFIDSLTEILKSSNDYISVEKDTRFGSNKRYEADIIARKVSKTVLIECKSYRSISKNLAANAINQMKAMGEELPQAELVLAVYGRLTDEIRKQIESEGITVWDLDYLAKTYSKQISLLTNPMMRMLIGASNTPTQISKSKELLDKLKKCNPGRKDCYIYQNLVGEIIEEVFCPPLQKPLGESSDHSKSNRRDFIIPNYANEGFWAFLRGKYDADYIVVDAKNYTRKVKKNDVLQVANYLKPHGAGMFGLIFSRNGGDSRGCEQTLREQWMVHNKMIVILDDEDVENILVSSTVSGATDVIGRKIEEFRLSM
;
A
#
# COMPACT_ATOMS: atom_id res chain seq x y z
N MET A 1 25.41 -30.52 9.96
CA MET A 1 24.78 -29.23 10.28
C MET A 1 23.33 -29.38 9.91
N GLU A 2 22.49 -29.63 10.91
CA GLU A 2 21.06 -29.88 10.72
C GLU A 2 20.41 -28.69 10.05
N ILE A 3 19.66 -28.98 8.99
CA ILE A 3 18.81 -28.02 8.30
C ILE A 3 17.68 -27.68 9.27
N GLU A 4 17.67 -26.46 9.81
CA GLU A 4 16.50 -25.94 10.53
C GLU A 4 15.33 -25.87 9.54
N VAL A 5 14.53 -26.93 9.55
CA VAL A 5 13.22 -26.96 8.92
C VAL A 5 12.41 -25.84 9.55
N ASN A 6 12.08 -24.85 8.73
CA ASN A 6 11.26 -23.69 9.05
C ASN A 6 9.94 -24.17 9.72
N LYS A 7 9.91 -24.18 11.05
CA LYS A 7 8.73 -24.58 11.83
C LYS A 7 7.62 -23.60 11.48
N ARG A 8 6.63 -24.03 10.68
CA ARG A 8 5.34 -23.34 10.57
C ARG A 8 4.85 -23.12 12.00
N LYS A 9 4.86 -21.87 12.47
CA LYS A 9 4.37 -21.53 13.81
C LYS A 9 2.89 -21.95 13.86
N HIS A 10 2.58 -23.01 14.61
CA HIS A 10 1.26 -23.65 14.63
C HIS A 10 0.40 -22.98 15.71
N ILE A 11 -0.82 -22.58 15.38
CA ILE A 11 -1.80 -22.10 16.37
C ILE A 11 -2.24 -23.31 17.21
N SER A 12 -1.97 -23.32 18.52
CA SER A 12 -2.34 -24.45 19.37
C SER A 12 -3.86 -24.62 19.46
N SER A 13 -4.33 -25.84 19.76
CA SER A 13 -5.75 -26.12 20.00
C SER A 13 -6.30 -25.29 21.15
N GLU A 14 -5.52 -25.10 22.21
CA GLU A 14 -5.85 -24.28 23.37
C GLU A 14 -6.07 -22.81 22.97
N MET A 15 -5.17 -22.25 22.16
CA MET A 15 -5.30 -20.87 21.68
C MET A 15 -6.48 -20.70 20.74
N ARG A 16 -6.74 -21.70 19.89
CA ARG A 16 -7.95 -21.73 19.05
C ARG A 16 -9.23 -21.72 19.90
N GLN A 17 -9.29 -22.52 20.96
CA GLN A 17 -10.43 -22.50 21.88
C GLN A 17 -10.57 -21.18 22.63
N SER A 18 -9.46 -20.60 23.09
CA SER A 18 -9.46 -19.30 23.76
C SER A 18 -9.99 -18.19 22.85
N LEU A 19 -9.54 -18.15 21.60
CA LEU A 19 -10.03 -17.20 20.59
C LEU A 19 -11.52 -17.39 20.29
N LEU A 20 -11.97 -18.63 20.10
CA LEU A 20 -13.40 -18.89 19.91
C LEU A 20 -14.20 -18.43 21.13
N LYS A 21 -13.71 -18.62 22.36
CA LYS A 21 -14.36 -18.11 23.57
C LYS A 21 -14.36 -16.57 23.61
N LYS A 22 -13.24 -15.93 23.29
CA LYS A 22 -13.07 -14.46 23.22
C LYS A 22 -14.08 -13.82 22.26
N TYR A 23 -14.34 -14.47 21.13
CA TYR A 23 -15.29 -14.00 20.12
C TYR A 23 -16.66 -14.67 20.23
N SER A 24 -16.98 -15.32 21.35
CA SER A 24 -18.28 -15.97 21.60
C SER A 24 -18.72 -16.94 20.49
N ASN A 25 -17.75 -17.67 19.93
CA ASN A 25 -17.89 -18.56 18.78
C ASN A 25 -18.56 -17.90 17.57
N GLN A 26 -18.30 -16.61 17.36
CA GLN A 26 -18.83 -15.84 16.25
C GLN A 26 -17.70 -15.24 15.42
N CYS A 27 -17.97 -14.99 14.14
CA CYS A 27 -17.09 -14.18 13.32
C CYS A 27 -16.92 -12.79 13.95
N CYS A 28 -15.68 -12.36 14.14
CA CYS A 28 -15.38 -11.06 14.75
C CYS A 28 -15.98 -9.89 13.94
N MET A 29 -16.11 -10.07 12.62
CA MET A 29 -16.62 -9.09 11.65
C MET A 29 -18.15 -9.09 11.55
N CYS A 30 -18.77 -10.14 11.01
CA CYS A 30 -20.22 -10.17 10.74
C CYS A 30 -21.08 -10.82 11.84
N LYS A 31 -20.45 -11.26 12.94
CA LYS A 31 -21.12 -11.92 14.09
C LYS A 31 -21.85 -13.22 13.76
N VAL A 32 -21.72 -13.75 12.55
CA VAL A 32 -22.28 -15.07 12.19
C VAL A 32 -21.71 -16.15 13.12
N SER A 33 -22.58 -17.06 13.58
CA SER A 33 -22.21 -18.12 14.52
C SER A 33 -21.36 -19.19 13.85
N GLY A 34 -20.32 -19.64 14.55
CA GLY A 34 -19.49 -20.77 14.18
C GLY A 34 -20.23 -22.11 14.15
N GLU A 35 -21.44 -22.15 14.74
CA GLU A 35 -22.36 -23.28 14.62
C GLU A 35 -23.01 -23.35 13.23
N THR A 36 -23.11 -22.21 12.54
CA THR A 36 -23.73 -22.10 11.21
C THR A 36 -22.74 -22.12 10.07
N VAL A 37 -21.54 -21.58 10.27
CA VAL A 37 -20.47 -21.53 9.27
C VAL A 37 -19.11 -21.79 9.91
N PRO A 38 -18.18 -22.49 9.24
CA PRO A 38 -16.87 -22.75 9.80
C PRO A 38 -16.09 -21.45 9.98
N LEU A 39 -15.51 -21.24 11.16
CA LEU A 39 -14.69 -20.07 11.45
C LEU A 39 -13.19 -20.39 11.28
N ASN A 40 -12.51 -19.51 10.56
CA ASN A 40 -11.07 -19.52 10.34
C ASN A 40 -10.39 -18.56 11.32
N ILE A 41 -9.16 -18.90 11.70
CA ILE A 41 -8.32 -17.96 12.46
C ILE A 41 -7.40 -17.28 11.48
N SER A 42 -7.41 -15.95 11.49
CA SER A 42 -6.55 -15.11 10.67
C SER A 42 -5.70 -14.23 11.55
N THR A 43 -4.55 -13.81 11.05
CA THR A 43 -3.72 -12.83 11.71
C THR A 43 -4.15 -11.41 11.34
N ILE A 44 -4.20 -10.53 12.33
CA ILE A 44 -4.35 -9.08 12.16
C ILE A 44 -3.16 -8.53 11.36
N LEU A 45 -1.96 -8.83 11.86
CA LEU A 45 -0.68 -8.58 11.22
C LEU A 45 -0.06 -9.93 10.89
N SER A 46 0.28 -10.15 9.62
CA SER A 46 0.90 -11.39 9.17
C SER A 46 2.13 -11.74 10.01
N LEU A 47 2.33 -13.03 10.30
CA LEU A 47 3.50 -13.51 11.06
C LEU A 47 4.83 -13.12 10.40
N HIS A 48 4.81 -12.97 9.08
CA HIS A 48 5.95 -12.54 8.27
C HIS A 48 6.20 -11.02 8.38
N SER A 49 5.19 -10.25 8.77
CA SER A 49 5.26 -8.80 8.97
C SER A 49 5.57 -8.44 10.43
N GLY A 50 6.22 -9.34 11.17
CA GLY A 50 6.48 -9.17 12.60
C GLY A 50 5.28 -9.44 13.50
N GLY A 51 4.18 -9.95 12.94
CA GLY A 51 3.05 -10.44 13.74
C GLY A 51 3.46 -11.64 14.60
N GLU A 52 2.95 -11.69 15.83
CA GLU A 52 3.15 -12.82 16.73
C GLU A 52 1.91 -13.72 16.73
N ILE A 53 2.08 -15.00 17.09
CA ILE A 53 0.95 -15.87 17.42
C ILE A 53 0.54 -15.51 18.85
N SER A 54 -0.33 -14.51 18.98
CA SER A 54 -0.88 -14.04 20.24
C SER A 54 -2.38 -13.81 20.10
N GLU A 55 -3.12 -13.85 21.21
CA GLU A 55 -4.57 -13.58 21.18
C GLU A 55 -4.92 -12.17 20.69
N ASP A 56 -3.96 -11.24 20.77
CA ASP A 56 -4.14 -9.86 20.31
C ASP A 56 -3.91 -9.71 18.81
N ASN A 57 -3.14 -10.61 18.20
CA ASN A 57 -2.86 -10.60 16.77
C ASN A 57 -3.69 -11.64 15.99
N LEU A 58 -4.56 -12.39 16.66
CA LEU A 58 -5.41 -13.42 16.05
C LEU A 58 -6.88 -13.06 16.14
N ILE A 59 -7.58 -13.21 15.02
CA ILE A 59 -9.01 -12.95 14.88
C ILE A 59 -9.72 -14.17 14.31
N VAL A 60 -11.02 -14.24 14.56
CA VAL A 60 -11.88 -15.33 14.10
C VAL A 60 -12.79 -14.80 12.99
N LEU A 61 -12.68 -15.33 11.77
CA LEU A 61 -13.42 -14.89 10.59
C LEU A 61 -14.25 -16.01 9.98
N CYS A 62 -15.46 -15.71 9.51
CA CYS A 62 -16.18 -16.63 8.61
C CYS A 62 -15.53 -16.62 7.21
N PRO A 63 -15.82 -17.59 6.33
CA PRO A 63 -15.13 -17.70 5.05
C PRO A 63 -15.33 -16.47 4.15
N ASN A 64 -16.53 -15.86 4.19
CA ASN A 64 -16.82 -14.66 3.42
C ASN A 64 -16.06 -13.43 3.96
N CYS A 65 -16.03 -13.23 5.28
CA CYS A 65 -15.26 -12.13 5.88
C CYS A 65 -13.75 -12.34 5.77
N HIS A 66 -13.27 -13.58 5.78
CA HIS A 66 -11.88 -13.93 5.50
C HIS A 66 -11.51 -13.51 4.07
N GLN A 67 -12.33 -13.91 3.10
CA GLN A 67 -12.13 -13.52 1.71
C GLN A 67 -12.19 -12.00 1.51
N LEU A 68 -13.04 -11.29 2.27
CA LEU A 68 -13.12 -9.82 2.23
C LEU A 68 -11.91 -9.16 2.91
N SER A 69 -11.38 -9.70 4.01
CA SER A 69 -10.13 -9.18 4.60
C SER A 69 -8.93 -9.40 3.67
N ASP A 70 -8.92 -10.51 2.93
CA ASP A 70 -7.90 -10.79 1.91
C ASP A 70 -8.06 -9.86 0.69
N ARG A 71 -9.30 -9.52 0.34
CA ARG A 71 -9.66 -8.45 -0.62
C ARG A 71 -9.57 -7.09 0.07
N THR A 72 -8.33 -6.72 0.37
CA THR A 72 -7.66 -5.42 0.60
C THR A 72 -8.30 -4.08 0.13
N TYR A 73 -9.61 -3.97 -0.11
CA TYR A 73 -10.31 -2.74 -0.43
C TYR A 73 -11.08 -2.24 0.80
N LEU A 74 -10.56 -1.18 1.41
CA LEU A 74 -11.29 -0.43 2.42
C LEU A 74 -12.10 0.65 1.72
N LYS A 75 -13.43 0.64 1.93
CA LYS A 75 -14.28 1.68 1.37
C LYS A 75 -14.01 2.99 2.10
N GLU A 76 -13.93 4.09 1.37
CA GLU A 76 -13.80 5.43 1.94
C GLU A 76 -14.90 5.72 2.97
N SER A 77 -16.13 5.25 2.72
CA SER A 77 -17.24 5.34 3.67
C SER A 77 -16.95 4.68 5.02
N GLU A 78 -16.27 3.54 5.05
CA GLU A 78 -15.92 2.85 6.31
C GLU A 78 -14.87 3.62 7.11
N PHE A 79 -13.96 4.30 6.40
CA PHE A 79 -12.99 5.20 7.02
C PHE A 79 -13.66 6.45 7.57
N ILE A 80 -14.55 7.08 6.80
CA ILE A 80 -15.36 8.24 7.23
C ILE A 80 -16.19 7.90 8.47
N ASP A 81 -16.87 6.75 8.47
CA ASP A 81 -17.69 6.29 9.60
C ASP A 81 -16.84 6.11 10.86
N SER A 82 -15.70 5.45 10.73
CA SER A 82 -14.80 5.19 11.85
C SER A 82 -14.15 6.46 12.38
N LEU A 83 -13.73 7.37 11.49
CA LEU A 83 -13.18 8.67 11.90
C LEU A 83 -14.25 9.51 12.61
N THR A 84 -15.49 9.49 12.13
CA THR A 84 -16.62 10.15 12.78
C THR A 84 -16.86 9.62 14.20
N GLU A 85 -16.82 8.29 14.38
CA GLU A 85 -16.93 7.65 15.69
C GLU A 85 -15.78 8.06 16.63
N ILE A 86 -14.54 8.08 16.11
CA ILE A 86 -13.37 8.57 16.86
C ILE A 86 -13.57 10.01 17.34
N LEU A 87 -13.99 10.91 16.45
CA LEU A 87 -14.16 12.33 16.80
C LEU A 87 -15.30 12.55 17.78
N LYS A 88 -16.41 11.82 17.65
CA LYS A 88 -17.54 11.89 18.60
C LYS A 88 -17.15 11.37 19.98
N SER A 89 -16.31 10.35 20.05
CA SER A 89 -15.85 9.76 21.32
C SER A 89 -14.68 10.49 21.96
N SER A 90 -14.06 11.46 21.27
CA SER A 90 -12.94 12.23 21.82
C SER A 90 -13.38 13.32 22.82
N ASN A 91 -14.64 13.74 22.78
CA ASN A 91 -15.21 14.86 23.54
C ASN A 91 -14.54 16.23 23.25
N ASP A 92 -13.71 16.34 22.21
CA ASP A 92 -13.07 17.61 21.84
C ASP A 92 -13.95 18.51 20.96
N TYR A 93 -15.07 17.97 20.47
CA TYR A 93 -15.94 18.59 19.47
C TYR A 93 -17.37 18.75 20.01
N ILE A 94 -17.96 19.91 19.77
CA ILE A 94 -19.36 20.24 20.09
C ILE A 94 -20.30 19.47 19.17
N SER A 95 -19.97 19.43 17.87
CA SER A 95 -20.69 18.62 16.90
C SER A 95 -19.75 18.03 15.86
N VAL A 96 -20.14 16.86 15.34
CA VAL A 96 -19.45 16.15 14.25
C VAL A 96 -20.52 15.67 13.29
N GLU A 97 -20.56 16.27 12.10
CA GLU A 97 -21.53 16.05 11.03
C GLU A 97 -20.83 15.43 9.82
N LYS A 98 -21.48 14.47 9.16
CA LYS A 98 -20.99 13.83 7.93
C LYS A 98 -21.70 14.40 6.70
N ASP A 99 -21.11 14.23 5.52
CA ASP A 99 -21.73 14.51 4.22
C ASP A 99 -22.36 15.92 4.19
N THR A 100 -21.65 16.89 4.78
CA THR A 100 -22.22 18.21 5.07
C THR A 100 -22.09 19.10 3.86
N ARG A 101 -23.23 19.57 3.36
CA ARG A 101 -23.28 20.47 2.21
C ARG A 101 -23.14 21.92 2.64
N PHE A 102 -22.27 22.66 1.97
CA PHE A 102 -22.01 24.08 2.23
C PHE A 102 -21.61 24.81 0.96
N GLY A 103 -21.35 26.11 1.09
CA GLY A 103 -20.96 26.99 -0.01
C GLY A 103 -22.13 27.78 -0.59
N SER A 104 -21.85 29.06 -0.81
CA SER A 104 -22.80 30.07 -1.26
C SER A 104 -22.69 30.35 -2.76
N ASN A 105 -21.47 30.41 -3.31
CA ASN A 105 -21.27 30.57 -4.75
C ASN A 105 -21.21 29.22 -5.45
N LYS A 106 -20.49 28.25 -4.86
CA LYS A 106 -20.43 26.88 -5.34
C LYS A 106 -20.75 25.91 -4.21
N ARG A 107 -21.67 24.97 -4.47
CA ARG A 107 -22.01 23.92 -3.51
C ARG A 107 -20.92 22.85 -3.46
N TYR A 108 -20.43 22.60 -2.26
CA TYR A 108 -19.54 21.50 -1.92
C TYR A 108 -20.21 20.57 -0.90
N GLU A 109 -19.69 19.36 -0.80
CA GLU A 109 -20.03 18.38 0.22
C GLU A 109 -18.72 17.99 0.90
N ALA A 110 -18.60 18.23 2.21
CA ALA A 110 -17.47 17.79 3.00
C ALA A 110 -17.79 16.44 3.64
N ASP A 111 -16.80 15.54 3.65
CA ASP A 111 -16.96 14.22 4.28
C ASP A 111 -17.29 14.36 5.77
N ILE A 112 -16.56 15.21 6.49
CA ILE A 112 -16.83 15.50 7.90
C ILE A 112 -16.62 17.00 8.20
N ILE A 113 -17.58 17.60 8.90
CA ILE A 113 -17.41 18.91 9.55
C ILE A 113 -17.49 18.70 11.07
N ALA A 114 -16.41 19.06 11.76
CA ALA A 114 -16.32 18.97 13.21
C ALA A 114 -16.18 20.38 13.81
N ARG A 115 -17.03 20.75 14.77
CA ARG A 115 -17.04 22.08 15.39
C ARG A 115 -16.44 22.04 16.78
N LYS A 116 -15.44 22.87 17.04
CA LYS A 116 -14.93 23.20 18.38
C LYS A 116 -15.48 24.55 18.81
N VAL A 117 -15.33 24.89 20.09
CA VAL A 117 -15.71 26.21 20.62
C VAL A 117 -15.00 27.35 19.86
N SER A 118 -13.72 27.15 19.52
CA SER A 118 -12.88 28.19 18.93
C SER A 118 -12.79 28.16 17.41
N LYS A 119 -13.14 27.04 16.75
CA LYS A 119 -12.95 26.87 15.31
C LYS A 119 -13.79 25.75 14.71
N THR A 120 -14.03 25.83 13.41
CA THR A 120 -14.58 24.74 12.62
C THR A 120 -13.44 23.96 11.97
N VAL A 121 -13.56 22.64 11.85
CA VAL A 121 -12.61 21.77 11.18
C VAL A 121 -13.35 21.11 10.02
N LEU A 122 -12.87 21.33 8.80
CA LEU A 122 -13.35 20.69 7.58
C LEU A 122 -12.38 19.55 7.27
N ILE A 123 -12.89 18.33 7.27
CA ILE A 123 -12.09 17.13 7.10
C ILE A 123 -12.53 16.46 5.80
N GLU A 124 -11.58 16.32 4.87
CA GLU A 124 -11.72 15.48 3.68
C GLU A 124 -10.99 14.17 3.93
N CYS A 125 -11.69 13.05 3.71
CA CYS A 125 -11.15 11.71 3.86
C CYS A 125 -10.68 11.18 2.52
N LYS A 126 -9.53 10.51 2.50
CA LYS A 126 -9.08 9.74 1.35
C LYS A 126 -8.63 8.36 1.80
N SER A 127 -9.21 7.32 1.20
CA SER A 127 -8.85 5.93 1.51
C SER A 127 -7.65 5.40 0.71
N TYR A 128 -6.85 6.29 0.11
CA TYR A 128 -5.64 5.90 -0.60
C TYR A 128 -4.61 5.33 0.39
N ARG A 129 -4.17 4.08 0.18
CA ARG A 129 -3.08 3.48 0.98
C ARG A 129 -1.71 4.04 0.56
N SER A 130 -1.60 4.56 -0.66
CA SER A 130 -0.47 5.33 -1.19
C SER A 130 -0.99 6.49 -2.03
N ILE A 131 -0.35 7.66 -1.94
CA ILE A 131 -0.74 8.86 -2.69
C ILE A 131 0.42 9.28 -3.60
N SER A 132 0.12 9.65 -4.85
CA SER A 132 1.11 10.26 -5.75
C SER A 132 1.11 11.77 -5.63
N LYS A 133 2.17 12.46 -6.08
CA LYS A 133 2.19 13.93 -6.21
C LYS A 133 0.98 14.51 -6.94
N ASN A 134 0.52 13.86 -8.01
CA ASN A 134 -0.63 14.32 -8.77
C ASN A 134 -1.94 14.21 -7.96
N LEU A 135 -2.14 13.09 -7.26
CA LEU A 135 -3.30 12.93 -6.38
C LEU A 135 -3.27 13.92 -5.21
N ALA A 136 -2.09 14.16 -4.64
CA ALA A 136 -1.89 15.17 -3.60
C ALA A 136 -2.23 16.57 -4.12
N ALA A 137 -1.75 16.94 -5.31
CA ALA A 137 -2.07 18.23 -5.93
C ALA A 137 -3.58 18.39 -6.20
N ASN A 138 -4.25 17.34 -6.65
CA ASN A 138 -5.70 17.36 -6.85
C ASN A 138 -6.46 17.54 -5.53
N ALA A 139 -6.06 16.81 -4.47
CA ALA A 139 -6.65 16.96 -3.15
C ALA A 139 -6.43 18.38 -2.58
N ILE A 140 -5.22 18.93 -2.71
CA ILE A 140 -4.91 20.31 -2.32
C ILE A 140 -5.82 21.30 -3.05
N ASN A 141 -5.94 21.19 -4.38
CA ASN A 141 -6.77 22.10 -5.17
C ASN A 141 -8.25 22.03 -4.77
N GLN A 142 -8.78 20.82 -4.55
CA GLN A 142 -10.15 20.62 -4.07
C GLN A 142 -10.35 21.29 -2.70
N MET A 143 -9.46 21.02 -1.75
CA MET A 143 -9.58 21.53 -0.38
C MET A 143 -9.41 23.04 -0.29
N LYS A 144 -8.53 23.65 -1.09
CA LYS A 144 -8.41 25.11 -1.16
C LYS A 144 -9.69 25.75 -1.68
N ALA A 145 -10.29 25.17 -2.72
CA ALA A 145 -11.57 25.65 -3.26
C ALA A 145 -12.73 25.50 -2.26
N MET A 146 -12.70 24.45 -1.41
CA MET A 146 -13.62 24.30 -0.29
C MET A 146 -13.36 25.34 0.81
N GLY A 147 -12.10 25.63 1.12
CA GLY A 147 -11.69 26.63 2.11
C GLY A 147 -12.10 28.06 1.76
N GLU A 148 -12.18 28.40 0.47
CA GLU A 148 -12.70 29.70 0.02
C GLU A 148 -14.19 29.91 0.40
N GLU A 149 -14.99 28.84 0.39
CA GLU A 149 -16.40 28.87 0.80
C GLU A 149 -16.59 28.74 2.32
N LEU A 150 -15.54 28.34 3.06
CA LEU A 150 -15.55 28.24 4.51
C LEU A 150 -14.26 28.80 5.16
N PRO A 151 -14.00 30.13 5.08
CA PRO A 151 -12.69 30.71 5.38
C PRO A 151 -12.20 30.56 6.83
N GLN A 152 -13.12 30.29 7.76
CA GLN A 152 -12.83 30.13 9.19
C GLN A 152 -12.57 28.67 9.57
N ALA A 153 -12.62 27.75 8.61
CA ALA A 153 -12.36 26.34 8.86
C ALA A 153 -10.87 26.01 8.77
N GLU A 154 -10.38 25.26 9.73
CA GLU A 154 -9.15 24.50 9.57
C GLU A 154 -9.39 23.38 8.56
N LEU A 155 -8.53 23.32 7.54
CA LEU A 155 -8.59 22.27 6.53
C LEU A 155 -7.75 21.07 6.99
N VAL A 156 -8.36 19.89 6.99
CA VAL A 156 -7.71 18.63 7.36
C VAL A 156 -7.88 17.61 6.25
N LEU A 157 -6.78 17.05 5.77
CA LEU A 157 -6.80 15.87 4.91
C LEU A 157 -6.54 14.64 5.78
N ALA A 158 -7.58 13.82 5.99
CA ALA A 158 -7.46 12.55 6.67
C ALA A 158 -7.17 11.43 5.67
N VAL A 159 -6.08 10.69 5.88
CA VAL A 159 -5.65 9.62 4.96
C VAL A 159 -5.56 8.30 5.69
N TYR A 160 -6.20 7.28 5.13
CA TYR A 160 -6.08 5.89 5.58
C TYR A 160 -4.81 5.25 4.98
N GLY A 161 -3.65 5.82 5.29
CA GLY A 161 -2.34 5.41 4.81
C GLY A 161 -1.24 6.19 5.53
N ARG A 162 0.02 5.94 5.18
CA ARG A 162 1.15 6.80 5.56
C ARG A 162 1.57 7.63 4.36
N LEU A 163 1.90 8.89 4.60
CA LEU A 163 2.42 9.77 3.57
C LEU A 163 3.94 9.84 3.64
N THR A 164 4.60 9.97 2.48
CA THR A 164 6.02 10.31 2.44
C THR A 164 6.23 11.72 3.01
N ASP A 165 7.43 11.99 3.53
CA ASP A 165 7.76 13.32 4.06
C ASP A 165 7.63 14.42 2.99
N GLU A 166 7.91 14.10 1.73
CA GLU A 166 7.79 15.03 0.61
C GLU A 166 6.33 15.42 0.38
N ILE A 167 5.43 14.43 0.26
CA ILE A 167 4.01 14.69 -0.01
C ILE A 167 3.34 15.35 1.19
N ARG A 168 3.68 14.91 2.42
CA ARG A 168 3.22 15.58 3.64
C ARG A 168 3.58 17.06 3.62
N LYS A 169 4.85 17.39 3.36
CA LYS A 169 5.30 18.79 3.29
C LYS A 169 4.60 19.58 2.18
N GLN A 170 4.37 18.96 1.03
CA GLN A 170 3.63 19.59 -0.07
C GLN A 170 2.21 19.99 0.34
N ILE A 171 1.50 19.14 1.09
CA ILE A 171 0.15 19.42 1.57
C ILE A 171 0.17 20.45 2.70
N GLU A 172 1.07 20.27 3.68
CA GLU A 172 1.19 21.15 4.85
C GLU A 172 1.63 22.57 4.46
N SER A 173 2.45 22.73 3.40
CA SER A 173 2.86 24.05 2.90
C SER A 173 1.71 24.89 2.35
N GLU A 174 0.58 24.27 2.01
CA GLU A 174 -0.63 24.92 1.51
C GLU A 174 -1.63 25.23 2.63
N GLY A 175 -1.23 25.07 3.90
CA GLY A 175 -2.08 25.35 5.07
C GLY A 175 -3.09 24.25 5.39
N ILE A 176 -2.90 23.04 4.86
CA ILE A 176 -3.77 21.88 5.10
C ILE A 176 -3.09 20.94 6.10
N THR A 177 -3.76 20.65 7.21
CA THR A 177 -3.26 19.72 8.22
C THR A 177 -3.45 18.26 7.75
N VAL A 178 -2.43 17.41 7.89
CA VAL A 178 -2.50 16.00 7.50
C VAL A 178 -2.76 15.10 8.70
N TRP A 179 -3.83 14.31 8.65
CA TRP A 179 -4.13 13.23 9.60
C TRP A 179 -3.96 11.86 8.93
N ASP A 180 -2.75 11.35 8.96
CA ASP A 180 -2.43 10.01 8.46
C ASP A 180 -2.51 8.96 9.59
N LEU A 181 -2.22 7.69 9.28
CA LEU A 181 -2.32 6.60 10.26
C LEU A 181 -1.50 6.85 11.53
N ASP A 182 -0.29 7.41 11.41
CA ASP A 182 0.57 7.67 12.57
C ASP A 182 0.00 8.79 13.45
N TYR A 183 -0.52 9.85 12.84
CA TYR A 183 -1.23 10.89 13.58
C TYR A 183 -2.45 10.34 14.31
N LEU A 184 -3.29 9.56 13.62
CA LEU A 184 -4.52 8.99 14.19
C LEU A 184 -4.19 8.03 15.33
N ALA A 185 -3.25 7.10 15.12
CA ALA A 185 -2.84 6.13 16.13
C ALA A 185 -2.24 6.81 17.37
N LYS A 186 -1.47 7.89 17.20
CA LYS A 186 -0.89 8.65 18.31
C LYS A 186 -1.94 9.47 19.06
N THR A 187 -2.79 10.18 18.34
CA THR A 187 -3.71 11.19 18.91
C THR A 187 -4.97 10.54 19.48
N TYR A 188 -5.48 9.50 18.82
CA TYR A 188 -6.78 8.90 19.11
C TYR A 188 -6.69 7.42 19.56
N SER A 189 -5.54 6.97 20.08
CA SER A 189 -5.32 5.58 20.51
C SER A 189 -6.44 5.00 21.39
N LYS A 190 -6.94 5.79 22.35
CA LYS A 190 -8.03 5.39 23.26
C LYS A 190 -9.36 5.22 22.54
N GLN A 191 -9.68 6.09 21.58
CA GLN A 191 -10.92 6.03 20.80
C GLN A 191 -10.85 4.87 19.80
N ILE A 192 -9.68 4.67 19.18
CA ILE A 192 -9.43 3.58 18.23
C ILE A 192 -9.69 2.21 18.89
N SER A 193 -9.27 2.00 20.14
CA SER A 193 -9.51 0.72 20.83
C SER A 193 -11.00 0.43 21.10
N LEU A 194 -11.84 1.47 21.11
CA LEU A 194 -13.27 1.40 21.35
C LEU A 194 -14.13 1.37 20.07
N LEU A 195 -13.52 1.53 18.90
CA LEU A 195 -14.22 1.53 17.61
C LEU A 195 -15.14 0.31 17.45
N THR A 196 -16.38 0.58 17.04
CA THR A 196 -17.36 -0.47 16.72
C THR A 196 -16.96 -1.29 15.50
N ASN A 197 -16.32 -0.68 14.50
CA ASN A 197 -15.80 -1.41 13.34
C ASN A 197 -14.52 -2.18 13.74
N PRO A 198 -14.58 -3.52 13.86
CA PRO A 198 -13.45 -4.31 14.34
C PRO A 198 -12.28 -4.31 13.34
N MET A 199 -12.57 -4.16 12.04
CA MET A 199 -11.54 -4.08 11.00
C MET A 199 -10.76 -2.78 11.09
N MET A 200 -11.45 -1.66 11.30
CA MET A 200 -10.80 -0.34 11.41
C MET A 200 -10.05 -0.20 12.72
N ARG A 201 -10.60 -0.71 13.83
CA ARG A 201 -9.86 -0.84 15.10
C ARG A 201 -8.55 -1.58 14.92
N MET A 202 -8.64 -2.71 14.25
CA MET A 202 -7.51 -3.59 13.98
C MET A 202 -6.46 -2.92 13.11
N LEU A 203 -6.87 -2.35 11.98
CA LEU A 203 -5.93 -1.82 10.99
C LEU A 203 -5.31 -0.49 11.42
N ILE A 204 -6.07 0.42 12.03
CA ILE A 204 -5.52 1.66 12.58
C ILE A 204 -4.61 1.33 13.78
N GLY A 205 -5.03 0.41 14.65
CA GLY A 205 -4.27 0.01 15.84
C GLY A 205 -2.98 -0.76 15.56
N ALA A 206 -2.94 -1.59 14.50
CA ALA A 206 -1.76 -2.37 14.11
C ALA A 206 -0.63 -1.54 13.48
N SER A 207 -0.92 -0.29 13.08
CA SER A 207 0.04 0.63 12.46
C SER A 207 1.28 0.91 13.33
N ASN A 208 1.19 0.74 14.66
CA ASN A 208 2.24 1.09 15.61
C ASN A 208 3.36 0.04 15.79
N THR A 209 3.52 -0.95 14.91
CA THR A 209 4.58 -1.97 15.08
C THR A 209 5.98 -1.40 14.81
N PRO A 210 6.87 -1.32 15.83
CA PRO A 210 8.18 -0.64 15.69
C PRO A 210 9.14 -1.33 14.72
N THR A 211 9.01 -2.65 14.54
CA THR A 211 10.02 -3.50 13.88
C THR A 211 9.99 -3.38 12.35
N GLN A 212 8.82 -3.26 11.72
CA GLN A 212 8.75 -3.04 10.25
C GLN A 212 9.10 -1.60 9.86
N ILE A 213 8.76 -0.64 10.74
CA ILE A 213 9.10 0.77 10.56
C ILE A 213 10.63 0.93 10.52
N SER A 214 11.37 0.20 11.36
CA SER A 214 12.83 0.31 11.39
C SER A 214 13.49 -0.23 10.13
N LYS A 215 13.05 -1.37 9.59
CA LYS A 215 13.65 -1.95 8.38
C LYS A 215 13.33 -1.16 7.12
N SER A 216 12.06 -0.77 6.94
CA SER A 216 11.64 0.05 5.80
C SER A 216 12.34 1.40 5.79
N LYS A 217 12.55 1.99 6.97
CA LYS A 217 13.33 3.22 7.13
C LYS A 217 14.82 3.03 6.80
N GLU A 218 15.42 1.91 7.22
CA GLU A 218 16.81 1.58 6.86
C GLU A 218 16.98 1.47 5.33
N LEU A 219 16.06 0.79 4.65
CA LEU A 219 16.07 0.65 3.20
C LEU A 219 15.86 1.99 2.49
N LEU A 220 14.96 2.84 3.02
CA LEU A 220 14.75 4.18 2.50
C LEU A 220 16.01 5.07 2.64
N ASP A 221 16.68 4.99 3.79
CA ASP A 221 17.94 5.72 4.02
C ASP A 221 19.05 5.22 3.08
N LYS A 222 19.12 3.91 2.82
CA LYS A 222 20.04 3.33 1.83
C LYS A 222 19.73 3.83 0.41
N LEU A 223 18.44 3.91 0.04
CA LEU A 223 18.00 4.42 -1.27
C LEU A 223 18.43 5.88 -1.47
N LYS A 224 18.18 6.73 -0.48
CA LYS A 224 18.55 8.15 -0.49
C LYS A 224 20.07 8.36 -0.54
N LYS A 225 20.86 7.48 0.06
CA LYS A 225 22.34 7.54 0.05
C LYS A 225 22.99 6.99 -1.23
N CYS A 226 22.29 6.12 -1.96
CA CYS A 226 22.80 5.55 -3.20
C CYS A 226 22.82 6.62 -4.31
N ASN A 227 23.97 6.88 -4.94
CA ASN A 227 24.04 7.92 -5.97
C ASN A 227 23.57 7.38 -7.34
N PRO A 228 22.77 8.15 -8.10
CA PRO A 228 22.47 7.81 -9.48
C PRO A 228 23.74 7.72 -10.34
N GLY A 229 23.84 6.67 -11.16
CA GLY A 229 24.91 6.51 -12.14
C GLY A 229 25.59 5.14 -12.10
N ARG A 230 26.51 4.94 -13.04
CA ARG A 230 27.19 3.66 -13.25
C ARG A 230 28.03 3.21 -12.05
N LYS A 231 28.54 4.15 -11.25
CA LYS A 231 29.42 3.84 -10.10
C LYS A 231 28.70 2.98 -9.07
N ASP A 232 27.46 3.32 -8.74
CA ASP A 232 26.69 2.65 -7.70
C ASP A 232 25.64 1.70 -8.30
N CYS A 233 25.74 1.32 -9.59
CA CYS A 233 24.68 0.56 -10.26
C CYS A 233 24.41 -0.81 -9.63
N TYR A 234 25.45 -1.53 -9.20
CA TYR A 234 25.29 -2.81 -8.49
C TYR A 234 24.82 -2.63 -7.05
N ILE A 235 25.15 -1.50 -6.41
CA ILE A 235 24.64 -1.16 -5.08
C ILE A 235 23.13 -0.95 -5.16
N TYR A 236 22.68 -0.16 -6.15
CA TYR A 236 21.26 0.06 -6.40
C TYR A 236 20.53 -1.23 -6.77
N GLN A 237 21.11 -2.06 -7.64
CA GLN A 237 20.55 -3.36 -8.01
C GLN A 237 20.31 -4.23 -6.77
N ASN A 238 21.34 -4.42 -5.93
CA ASN A 238 21.21 -5.20 -4.70
C ASN A 238 20.16 -4.61 -3.75
N LEU A 239 20.13 -3.28 -3.62
CA LEU A 239 19.14 -2.58 -2.80
C LEU A 239 17.71 -2.82 -3.31
N VAL A 240 17.47 -2.78 -4.62
CA VAL A 240 16.16 -3.12 -5.21
C VAL A 240 15.77 -4.55 -4.88
N GLY A 241 16.72 -5.48 -4.92
CA GLY A 241 16.51 -6.86 -4.46
C GLY A 241 16.09 -6.95 -2.98
N GLU A 242 16.81 -6.25 -2.09
CA GLU A 242 16.47 -6.17 -0.66
C GLU A 242 15.06 -5.59 -0.45
N ILE A 243 14.70 -4.53 -1.17
CA ILE A 243 13.37 -3.88 -1.09
C ILE A 243 12.27 -4.85 -1.54
N ILE A 244 12.47 -5.55 -2.65
CA ILE A 244 11.48 -6.51 -3.15
C ILE A 244 11.31 -7.68 -2.18
N GLU A 245 12.41 -8.21 -1.64
CA GLU A 245 12.36 -9.29 -0.67
C GLU A 245 11.63 -8.85 0.60
N GLU A 246 11.93 -7.66 1.12
CA GLU A 246 11.27 -7.13 2.32
C GLU A 246 9.77 -6.87 2.10
N VAL A 247 9.40 -6.28 0.96
CA VAL A 247 8.06 -5.73 0.78
C VAL A 247 7.09 -6.69 0.11
N PHE A 248 7.57 -7.55 -0.80
CA PHE A 248 6.71 -8.41 -1.61
C PHE A 248 6.86 -9.92 -1.31
N CYS A 249 7.80 -10.31 -0.45
CA CYS A 249 8.02 -11.70 -0.09
C CYS A 249 7.73 -11.94 1.40
N PRO A 250 6.66 -12.69 1.76
CA PRO A 250 5.62 -13.31 0.92
C PRO A 250 4.57 -12.30 0.40
N PRO A 251 3.72 -12.66 -0.61
CA PRO A 251 3.51 -14.01 -1.16
C PRO A 251 4.42 -14.39 -2.32
N LEU A 252 5.22 -13.46 -2.85
CA LEU A 252 6.23 -13.81 -3.86
C LEU A 252 7.33 -14.67 -3.23
N GLN A 253 8.00 -15.46 -4.08
CA GLN A 253 9.24 -16.13 -3.67
C GLN A 253 10.41 -15.16 -3.71
N LYS A 254 11.50 -15.51 -3.03
CA LYS A 254 12.71 -14.68 -3.03
C LYS A 254 13.19 -14.39 -4.46
N PRO A 255 13.69 -13.17 -4.74
CA PRO A 255 14.28 -12.85 -6.03
C PRO A 255 15.39 -13.84 -6.39
N LEU A 256 15.25 -14.48 -7.55
CA LEU A 256 16.30 -15.32 -8.11
C LEU A 256 17.24 -14.40 -8.89
N GLY A 257 18.42 -14.14 -8.31
CA GLY A 257 19.52 -13.48 -9.02
C GLY A 257 20.14 -14.41 -10.07
N GLU A 258 20.80 -13.84 -11.08
CA GLU A 258 21.55 -14.65 -12.04
C GLU A 258 22.78 -15.31 -11.37
N SER A 259 22.87 -16.64 -11.45
CA SER A 259 24.15 -17.34 -11.53
C SER A 259 24.75 -17.02 -12.91
N SER A 260 25.92 -16.38 -12.91
CA SER A 260 26.60 -15.96 -14.12
C SER A 260 27.04 -17.17 -14.96
N ASP A 261 26.20 -17.62 -15.91
CA ASP A 261 26.63 -18.61 -16.89
C ASP A 261 26.08 -18.39 -18.32
N HIS A 262 27.03 -18.33 -19.25
CA HIS A 262 26.99 -18.58 -20.69
C HIS A 262 26.56 -17.56 -21.76
N SER A 263 26.03 -16.36 -21.49
CA SER A 263 26.10 -15.29 -22.51
C SER A 263 26.03 -13.86 -21.95
N LYS A 264 27.15 -13.14 -21.96
CA LYS A 264 27.33 -11.79 -21.40
C LYS A 264 26.64 -10.65 -22.19
N SER A 265 25.59 -10.90 -22.97
CA SER A 265 25.01 -9.85 -23.84
C SER A 265 23.65 -9.31 -23.41
N ASN A 266 22.96 -9.96 -22.48
CA ASN A 266 21.64 -9.51 -22.04
C ASN A 266 21.41 -9.99 -20.61
N ARG A 267 21.73 -9.14 -19.63
CA ARG A 267 21.53 -9.41 -18.19
C ARG A 267 20.16 -8.88 -17.74
N ARG A 268 19.35 -9.74 -17.11
CA ARG A 268 18.26 -9.31 -16.22
C ARG A 268 18.82 -9.22 -14.82
N ASP A 269 18.26 -8.35 -14.00
CA ASP A 269 18.72 -8.24 -12.62
C ASP A 269 18.09 -9.30 -11.73
N PHE A 270 16.77 -9.51 -11.85
CA PHE A 270 16.06 -10.54 -11.08
C PHE A 270 14.92 -11.18 -11.86
N ILE A 271 14.63 -12.45 -11.51
CA ILE A 271 13.36 -13.09 -11.81
C ILE A 271 12.71 -13.50 -10.49
N ILE A 272 11.46 -13.12 -10.30
CA ILE A 272 10.72 -13.42 -9.07
C ILE A 272 9.61 -14.42 -9.39
N PRO A 273 9.66 -15.65 -8.87
CA PRO A 273 8.57 -16.61 -9.03
C PRO A 273 7.29 -16.16 -8.31
N ASN A 274 6.17 -16.17 -9.02
CA ASN A 274 4.87 -15.78 -8.50
C ASN A 274 3.94 -17.00 -8.35
N TYR A 275 4.03 -17.64 -7.18
CA TYR A 275 3.14 -18.76 -6.81
C TYR A 275 1.97 -18.33 -5.93
N ALA A 276 1.65 -17.03 -5.89
CA ALA A 276 0.54 -16.51 -5.10
C ALA A 276 -0.80 -17.07 -5.61
N ASN A 277 -1.60 -17.72 -4.76
CA ASN A 277 -2.86 -18.33 -5.19
C ASN A 277 -4.07 -17.38 -5.04
N GLU A 278 -3.88 -16.26 -4.34
CA GLU A 278 -4.89 -15.24 -4.11
C GLU A 278 -4.24 -13.85 -3.99
N GLY A 279 -5.08 -12.81 -3.90
CA GLY A 279 -4.63 -11.42 -3.76
C GLY A 279 -4.09 -10.80 -5.05
N PHE A 280 -3.41 -9.67 -4.89
CA PHE A 280 -2.91 -8.84 -6.00
C PHE A 280 -1.99 -9.60 -6.96
N TRP A 281 -1.01 -10.33 -6.44
CA TRP A 281 -0.05 -11.06 -7.27
C TRP A 281 -0.69 -12.24 -8.02
N ALA A 282 -1.69 -12.91 -7.44
CA ALA A 282 -2.47 -13.91 -8.15
C ALA A 282 -3.33 -13.31 -9.28
N PHE A 283 -3.91 -12.12 -9.03
CA PHE A 283 -4.60 -11.35 -10.05
C PHE A 283 -3.66 -10.99 -11.21
N LEU A 284 -2.45 -10.49 -10.92
CA LEU A 284 -1.47 -10.20 -11.97
C LEU A 284 -1.05 -11.47 -12.73
N ARG A 285 -0.89 -12.59 -12.03
CA ARG A 285 -0.59 -13.87 -12.67
C ARG A 285 -1.66 -14.26 -13.69
N GLY A 286 -2.93 -14.23 -13.28
CA GLY A 286 -4.03 -14.61 -14.17
C GLY A 286 -4.37 -13.58 -15.25
N LYS A 287 -4.13 -12.29 -15.01
CA LYS A 287 -4.54 -11.21 -15.93
C LYS A 287 -3.44 -10.77 -16.91
N TYR A 288 -2.18 -10.85 -16.49
CA TYR A 288 -1.03 -10.33 -17.25
C TYR A 288 0.08 -11.39 -17.42
N ASP A 289 -0.27 -12.67 -17.30
CA ASP A 289 0.65 -13.82 -17.39
C ASP A 289 1.92 -13.62 -16.55
N ALA A 290 1.75 -13.12 -15.31
CA ALA A 290 2.84 -12.79 -14.40
C ALA A 290 3.30 -14.00 -13.57
N ASP A 291 3.49 -15.17 -14.18
CA ASP A 291 3.98 -16.40 -13.50
C ASP A 291 5.40 -16.21 -12.94
N TYR A 292 6.19 -15.45 -13.67
CA TYR A 292 7.47 -14.91 -13.23
C TYR A 292 7.45 -13.40 -13.47
N ILE A 293 8.00 -12.64 -12.53
CA ILE A 293 8.11 -11.19 -12.66
C ILE A 293 9.56 -10.89 -13.03
N VAL A 294 9.76 -10.36 -14.23
CA VAL A 294 11.08 -9.90 -14.67
C VAL A 294 11.35 -8.53 -14.08
N VAL A 295 12.48 -8.36 -13.39
CA VAL A 295 12.86 -7.08 -12.78
C VAL A 295 14.22 -6.63 -13.29
N ASP A 296 14.31 -5.33 -13.58
CA ASP A 296 15.51 -4.66 -14.05
C ASP A 296 15.68 -3.33 -13.29
N ALA A 297 16.85 -3.12 -12.69
CA ALA A 297 17.16 -1.99 -11.81
C ALA A 297 18.09 -0.99 -12.53
N LYS A 298 17.51 0.08 -13.06
CA LYS A 298 18.21 1.12 -13.82
C LYS A 298 18.64 2.29 -12.92
N ASN A 299 19.87 2.22 -12.40
CA ASN A 299 20.50 3.31 -11.64
C ASN A 299 21.02 4.46 -12.55
N TYR A 300 20.18 5.05 -13.40
CA TYR A 300 20.59 6.09 -14.34
C TYR A 300 20.37 7.50 -13.81
N THR A 301 21.27 8.43 -14.14
CA THR A 301 21.07 9.88 -13.96
C THR A 301 20.04 10.45 -14.94
N ARG A 302 19.78 9.73 -16.04
CA ARG A 302 18.75 10.04 -17.04
C ARG A 302 17.47 9.24 -16.77
N LYS A 303 16.37 9.67 -17.40
CA LYS A 303 15.14 8.87 -17.51
C LYS A 303 15.35 7.60 -18.34
N VAL A 304 14.53 6.58 -18.08
CA VAL A 304 14.38 5.36 -18.88
C VAL A 304 13.87 5.74 -20.27
N LYS A 305 14.43 5.11 -21.32
CA LYS A 305 14.14 5.37 -22.73
C LYS A 305 13.70 4.09 -23.44
N LYS A 306 13.31 4.21 -24.72
CA LYS A 306 12.94 3.10 -25.61
C LYS A 306 13.80 1.84 -25.48
N ASN A 307 15.13 1.96 -25.62
CA ASN A 307 16.01 0.79 -25.62
C ASN A 307 16.02 0.05 -24.27
N ASP A 308 15.84 0.76 -23.17
CA ASP A 308 15.78 0.16 -21.84
C ASP A 308 14.48 -0.67 -21.68
N VAL A 309 13.36 -0.15 -22.18
CA VAL A 309 12.07 -0.87 -22.21
C VAL A 309 12.16 -2.11 -23.10
N LEU A 310 12.76 -1.99 -24.29
CA LEU A 310 12.92 -3.11 -25.21
C LEU A 310 13.83 -4.21 -24.63
N GLN A 311 14.84 -3.84 -23.84
CA GLN A 311 15.68 -4.81 -23.14
C GLN A 311 14.82 -5.70 -22.24
N VAL A 312 13.94 -5.11 -21.41
CA VAL A 312 13.01 -5.88 -20.57
C VAL A 312 12.01 -6.66 -21.41
N ALA A 313 11.45 -6.05 -22.45
CA ALA A 313 10.45 -6.69 -23.30
C ALA A 313 10.97 -7.97 -24.00
N ASN A 314 12.26 -8.06 -24.30
CA ASN A 314 12.86 -9.26 -24.92
C ASN A 314 12.80 -10.51 -24.02
N TYR A 315 12.65 -10.30 -22.72
CA TYR A 315 12.56 -11.36 -21.73
C TYR A 315 11.14 -11.85 -21.48
N LEU A 316 10.16 -11.01 -21.80
CA LEU A 316 8.75 -11.31 -21.62
C LEU A 316 8.27 -12.20 -22.77
N LYS A 317 7.91 -13.44 -22.43
CA LYS A 317 7.52 -14.50 -23.37
C LYS A 317 6.43 -15.38 -22.74
N PRO A 318 5.36 -15.74 -23.48
CA PRO A 318 4.25 -16.54 -22.95
C PRO A 318 4.67 -17.90 -22.39
N HIS A 319 5.66 -18.55 -23.01
CA HIS A 319 6.20 -19.86 -22.58
C HIS A 319 7.53 -19.72 -21.84
N GLY A 320 7.83 -18.54 -21.29
CA GLY A 320 9.08 -18.23 -20.59
C GLY A 320 8.83 -17.57 -19.25
N ALA A 321 9.42 -16.39 -19.05
CA ALA A 321 9.30 -15.64 -17.80
C ALA A 321 7.98 -14.86 -17.67
N GLY A 322 6.93 -15.23 -18.40
CA GLY A 322 5.65 -14.53 -18.40
C GLY A 322 5.64 -13.23 -19.21
N MET A 323 4.55 -12.47 -19.08
CA MET A 323 4.29 -11.24 -19.86
C MET A 323 4.33 -9.95 -19.02
N PHE A 324 4.80 -10.05 -17.78
CA PHE A 324 4.85 -8.93 -16.83
C PHE A 324 6.28 -8.60 -16.39
N GLY A 325 6.63 -7.31 -16.43
CA GLY A 325 7.95 -6.83 -15.99
C GLY A 325 7.89 -5.53 -15.19
N LEU A 326 8.87 -5.35 -14.30
CA LEU A 326 9.10 -4.14 -13.53
C LEU A 326 10.46 -3.53 -13.87
N ILE A 327 10.48 -2.21 -14.06
CA ILE A 327 11.72 -1.44 -14.16
C ILE A 327 11.79 -0.52 -12.95
N PHE A 328 12.76 -0.74 -12.07
CA PHE A 328 13.09 0.21 -11.01
C PHE A 328 14.06 1.23 -11.58
N SER A 329 13.80 2.51 -11.35
CA SER A 329 14.59 3.60 -11.94
C SER A 329 14.74 4.77 -10.98
N ARG A 330 15.79 5.57 -11.14
CA ARG A 330 15.96 6.77 -10.31
C ARG A 330 14.99 7.90 -10.68
N ASN A 331 14.63 7.99 -11.97
CA ASN A 331 14.02 9.19 -12.55
C ASN A 331 12.77 8.91 -13.41
N GLY A 332 12.25 7.67 -13.38
CA GLY A 332 11.10 7.27 -14.19
C GLY A 332 11.39 7.19 -15.69
N GLY A 333 10.31 7.07 -16.48
CA GLY A 333 10.33 7.04 -17.95
C GLY A 333 10.18 8.42 -18.58
N ASP A 334 10.72 8.59 -19.79
CA ASP A 334 10.45 9.78 -20.60
C ASP A 334 9.07 9.72 -21.28
N SER A 335 8.38 10.86 -21.37
CA SER A 335 7.01 10.98 -21.93
C SER A 335 6.94 10.83 -23.46
N ARG A 336 8.05 10.51 -24.11
CA ARG A 336 8.10 10.30 -25.57
C ARG A 336 8.49 8.88 -25.89
N GLY A 337 9.80 8.57 -25.81
CA GLY A 337 10.32 7.31 -26.30
C GLY A 337 9.85 6.13 -25.46
N CYS A 338 9.94 6.25 -24.14
CA CYS A 338 9.55 5.22 -23.20
C CYS A 338 8.04 4.98 -23.22
N GLU A 339 7.22 6.02 -23.04
CA GLU A 339 5.76 5.89 -22.98
C GLU A 339 5.18 5.27 -24.27
N GLN A 340 5.62 5.74 -25.45
CA GLN A 340 5.18 5.16 -26.72
C GLN A 340 5.60 3.69 -26.85
N THR A 341 6.80 3.33 -26.41
CA THR A 341 7.28 1.95 -26.46
C THR A 341 6.50 1.06 -25.50
N LEU A 342 6.18 1.52 -24.29
CA LEU A 342 5.34 0.78 -23.34
C LEU A 342 3.95 0.49 -23.94
N ARG A 343 3.31 1.50 -24.55
CA ARG A 343 2.02 1.33 -25.24
C ARG A 343 2.11 0.33 -26.38
N GLU A 344 3.14 0.43 -27.22
CA GLU A 344 3.37 -0.52 -28.32
C GLU A 344 3.54 -1.96 -27.81
N GLN A 345 4.39 -2.17 -26.79
CA GLN A 345 4.62 -3.49 -26.22
C GLN A 345 3.37 -4.08 -25.58
N TRP A 346 2.53 -3.25 -24.96
CA TRP A 346 1.25 -3.69 -24.43
C TRP A 346 0.23 -4.00 -25.53
N MET A 347 -0.04 -3.06 -26.45
CA MET A 347 -1.09 -3.19 -27.46
C MET A 347 -0.81 -4.28 -28.48
N VAL A 348 0.45 -4.42 -28.92
CA VAL A 348 0.81 -5.33 -30.01
C VAL A 348 1.23 -6.70 -29.47
N HIS A 349 1.90 -6.73 -28.32
CA HIS A 349 2.52 -7.94 -27.80
C HIS A 349 1.95 -8.42 -26.47
N ASN A 350 0.96 -7.73 -25.89
CA ASN A 350 0.38 -8.04 -24.57
C ASN A 350 1.43 -8.06 -23.44
N LYS A 351 2.52 -7.30 -23.57
CA LYS A 351 3.59 -7.21 -22.56
C LYS A 351 3.32 -6.03 -21.64
N MET A 352 2.99 -6.31 -20.38
CA MET A 352 2.79 -5.29 -19.37
C MET A 352 4.12 -4.98 -18.69
N ILE A 353 4.64 -3.76 -18.86
CA ILE A 353 5.87 -3.29 -18.22
C ILE A 353 5.54 -2.06 -17.39
N VAL A 354 5.86 -2.09 -16.10
CA VAL A 354 5.63 -0.98 -15.17
C VAL A 354 6.96 -0.37 -14.76
N ILE A 355 7.05 0.96 -14.82
CA ILE A 355 8.23 1.70 -14.35
C ILE A 355 7.93 2.31 -13.00
N LEU A 356 8.75 1.97 -12.01
CA LEU A 356 8.74 2.53 -10.66
C LEU A 356 9.95 3.45 -10.51
N ASP A 357 9.71 4.71 -10.18
CA ASP A 357 10.78 5.64 -9.83
C ASP A 357 11.07 5.65 -8.32
N ASP A 358 12.08 6.43 -7.87
CA ASP A 358 12.43 6.51 -6.45
C ASP A 358 11.25 6.97 -5.57
N GLU A 359 10.33 7.79 -6.11
CA GLU A 359 9.13 8.24 -5.38
C GLU A 359 8.12 7.08 -5.24
N ASP A 360 7.90 6.31 -6.30
CA ASP A 360 7.09 5.09 -6.21
C ASP A 360 7.68 4.11 -5.19
N VAL A 361 9.02 3.94 -5.17
CA VAL A 361 9.71 3.07 -4.21
C VAL A 361 9.61 3.60 -2.78
N GLU A 362 9.72 4.92 -2.58
CA GLU A 362 9.51 5.54 -1.26
C GLU A 362 8.08 5.32 -0.77
N ASN A 363 7.08 5.48 -1.64
CA ASN A 363 5.68 5.16 -1.32
C ASN A 363 5.49 3.69 -0.94
N ILE A 364 6.12 2.76 -1.67
CA ILE A 364 6.13 1.34 -1.38
C ILE A 364 6.67 1.08 0.04
N LEU A 365 7.82 1.67 0.39
CA LEU A 365 8.46 1.48 1.70
C LEU A 365 7.70 2.15 2.86
N VAL A 366 7.04 3.27 2.60
CA VAL A 366 6.26 4.00 3.62
C VAL A 366 4.92 3.34 3.91
N SER A 367 4.33 2.64 2.93
CA SER A 367 2.96 2.11 2.97
C SER A 367 2.64 1.07 4.07
N SER A 368 3.60 0.75 4.95
CA SER A 368 3.50 -0.01 6.22
C SER A 368 2.93 -1.42 6.17
N THR A 369 2.34 -1.81 5.04
CA THR A 369 1.69 -3.09 4.80
C THR A 369 1.97 -3.53 3.37
N VAL A 370 2.08 -4.85 3.17
CA VAL A 370 2.29 -5.45 1.83
C VAL A 370 1.21 -4.98 0.84
N SER A 371 -0.02 -4.79 1.31
CA SER A 371 -1.11 -4.31 0.46
C SER A 371 -0.92 -2.87 0.00
N GLY A 372 -0.46 -1.97 0.88
CA GLY A 372 -0.20 -0.59 0.48
C GLY A 372 0.91 -0.50 -0.56
N ALA A 373 1.89 -1.41 -0.50
CA ALA A 373 2.97 -1.50 -1.47
C ALA A 373 2.50 -2.00 -2.85
N THR A 374 1.61 -3.00 -2.89
CA THR A 374 1.03 -3.49 -4.14
C THR A 374 0.11 -2.48 -4.82
N ASP A 375 -0.53 -1.59 -4.04
CA ASP A 375 -1.41 -0.55 -4.59
C ASP A 375 -0.65 0.46 -5.45
N VAL A 376 0.63 0.73 -5.15
CA VAL A 376 1.48 1.58 -6.00
C VAL A 376 1.59 0.97 -7.40
N ILE A 377 1.85 -0.32 -7.50
CA ILE A 377 1.94 -1.03 -8.78
C ILE A 377 0.58 -1.07 -9.47
N GLY A 378 -0.49 -1.37 -8.73
CA GLY A 378 -1.86 -1.38 -9.24
C GLY A 378 -2.26 -0.04 -9.86
N ARG A 379 -2.01 1.06 -9.15
CA ARG A 379 -2.27 2.43 -9.62
C ARG A 379 -1.49 2.74 -10.89
N LYS A 380 -0.21 2.37 -10.97
CA LYS A 380 0.62 2.61 -12.17
C LYS A 380 0.07 1.84 -13.39
N ILE A 381 -0.43 0.62 -13.19
CA ILE A 381 -1.10 -0.15 -14.24
C ILE A 381 -2.41 0.53 -14.66
N GLU A 382 -3.22 0.99 -13.71
CA GLU A 382 -4.48 1.68 -13.98
C GLU A 382 -4.26 2.99 -14.75
N GLU A 383 -3.39 3.87 -14.25
CA GLU A 383 -3.01 5.13 -14.91
C GLU A 383 -2.52 4.87 -16.33
N PHE A 384 -1.64 3.88 -16.52
CA PHE A 384 -1.17 3.50 -17.85
C PHE A 384 -2.31 3.06 -18.77
N ARG A 385 -3.22 2.20 -18.28
CA ARG A 385 -4.33 1.68 -19.08
C ARG A 385 -5.39 2.73 -19.42
N LEU A 386 -5.63 3.70 -18.52
CA LEU A 386 -6.54 4.82 -18.75
C LEU A 386 -5.93 5.93 -19.62
N SER A 387 -4.59 5.97 -19.72
CA SER A 387 -3.88 6.91 -20.59
C SER A 387 -3.82 6.48 -22.06
N MET A 388 -4.28 5.27 -22.39
CA MET A 388 -4.37 4.78 -23.77
C MET A 388 -5.58 5.37 -24.46
#